data_AF-A0A2N2QWD9-F1
#
_entry.id   AF-A0A2N2QWD9-F1
#
_cell.length_a   1.000
_cell.length_b   1.000
_cell.length_c   1.000
_cell.angle_alpha   90.00
_cell.angle_beta   90.00
_cell.angle_gamma   90.00
#
_symmetry.space_group_name_H-M   'P 1'
#
loop_
_entity.id
_entity.type
_entity.pdbx_description
1 polymer ?
#
loop_
_entity_poly.entity_id
_entity_poly.type
_entity_poly.pdbx_seq_one_letter_code
_entity_poly.pdbx_strand_id
1 'polypeptide(L)'
;MLAALAFGNCLADPCDALPKPSVKVERLPTRLALNNSYSVAALNNLGAAVTRPGHQVLGLTRGTASASLGSQSPALLDSRRRWECASPQIILRYGFSPITIYVAREFPPGSCAHREIYEHEMRHVKTYEDHLLAIEKELGDTLNARFATGAPWRGAAGELATRLQRELDERWMPYVQRQIRAVEEAQALIDTDEEYARVANACDGEIKKVFR
;
A
#
# COMPACT_ATOMS: atom_id res chain seq x y z
N MET A 1 32.61 50.57 -40.98
CA MET A 1 32.22 50.57 -39.55
C MET A 1 31.47 49.26 -39.29
N LEU A 2 32.18 48.20 -38.91
CA LEU A 2 31.56 46.91 -38.57
C LEU A 2 31.19 46.91 -37.09
N ALA A 3 29.89 46.84 -36.78
CA ALA A 3 29.41 46.58 -35.44
C ALA A 3 29.43 45.07 -35.18
N ALA A 4 30.27 44.63 -34.25
CA ALA A 4 30.30 43.24 -33.79
C ALA A 4 29.12 42.97 -32.84
N LEU A 5 28.27 42.01 -33.20
CA LEU A 5 27.26 41.45 -32.32
C LEU A 5 27.96 40.52 -31.31
N ALA A 6 27.92 40.88 -30.03
CA ALA A 6 28.33 40.01 -28.94
C ALA A 6 27.23 38.96 -28.71
N PHE A 7 27.44 37.74 -29.21
CA PHE A 7 26.66 36.57 -28.80
C PHE A 7 27.07 36.20 -27.38
N GLY A 8 26.27 36.62 -26.40
CA GLY A 8 26.40 36.12 -25.03
C GLY A 8 26.13 34.61 -25.02
N ASN A 9 27.16 33.81 -24.78
CA ASN A 9 26.99 32.39 -24.50
C ASN A 9 26.17 32.26 -23.21
N CYS A 10 24.89 31.92 -23.33
CA CYS A 10 24.10 31.46 -22.20
C CYS A 10 24.71 30.13 -21.74
N LEU A 11 25.56 30.17 -20.71
CA LEU A 11 26.09 28.94 -20.12
C LEU A 11 24.91 28.14 -19.57
N ALA A 12 24.77 26.90 -20.02
CA ALA A 12 23.76 25.97 -19.51
C ALA A 12 23.94 25.83 -17.99
N ASP A 13 22.83 25.85 -17.24
CA ASP A 13 22.90 25.70 -15.80
C ASP A 13 23.42 24.30 -15.46
N PRO A 14 24.51 24.16 -14.68
CA PRO A 14 25.04 22.85 -14.32
C PRO A 14 24.01 21.92 -13.68
N CYS A 15 22.98 22.47 -13.03
CA CYS A 15 21.89 21.70 -12.46
C CYS A 15 21.06 20.98 -13.54
N ASP A 16 20.97 21.51 -14.75
CA ASP A 16 20.23 20.91 -15.85
C ASP A 16 20.88 19.60 -16.36
N ALA A 17 22.12 19.32 -15.94
CA ALA A 17 22.79 18.05 -16.19
C ALA A 17 22.28 16.91 -15.27
N LEU A 18 21.57 17.23 -14.18
CA LEU A 18 20.94 16.21 -13.34
C LEU A 18 19.76 15.57 -14.08
N PRO A 19 19.45 14.28 -13.81
CA PRO A 19 18.22 13.69 -14.30
C PRO A 19 17.02 14.52 -13.82
N LYS A 20 15.88 14.43 -14.51
CA LYS A 20 14.65 15.03 -14.00
C LYS A 20 14.20 14.31 -12.73
N PRO A 21 13.65 15.01 -11.72
CA PRO A 21 13.04 14.35 -10.57
C PRO A 21 11.96 13.38 -11.04
N SER A 22 11.86 12.23 -10.38
CA SER A 22 10.92 11.18 -10.77
C SER A 22 10.32 10.47 -9.57
N VAL A 23 9.12 9.92 -9.77
CA VAL A 23 8.43 9.04 -8.83
C VAL A 23 8.10 7.75 -9.55
N LYS A 24 8.46 6.62 -8.95
CA LYS A 24 8.00 5.29 -9.34
C LYS A 24 7.11 4.73 -8.25
N VAL A 25 6.03 4.08 -8.66
CA VAL A 25 5.07 3.43 -7.76
C VAL A 25 5.06 1.95 -8.11
N GLU A 26 5.35 1.10 -7.13
CA GLU A 26 5.50 -0.34 -7.28
C GLU A 26 4.60 -1.05 -6.26
N ARG A 27 3.73 -1.94 -6.73
CA ARG A 27 3.00 -2.85 -5.85
C ARG A 27 3.91 -3.95 -5.35
N LEU A 28 3.85 -4.24 -4.05
CA LEU A 28 4.46 -5.41 -3.46
C LEU A 28 3.74 -6.67 -3.98
N PRO A 29 4.46 -7.75 -4.27
CA PRO A 29 3.82 -9.00 -4.67
C PRO A 29 2.96 -9.54 -3.52
N THR A 30 1.73 -9.94 -3.84
CA THR A 30 0.83 -10.60 -2.88
C THR A 30 1.46 -11.91 -2.43
N ARG A 31 1.58 -12.10 -1.11
CA ARG A 31 2.00 -13.38 -0.51
C ARG A 31 0.85 -13.93 0.32
N LEU A 32 0.18 -14.96 -0.21
CA LEU A 32 -0.91 -15.64 0.49
C LEU A 32 -0.35 -16.72 1.42
N ALA A 33 -0.85 -16.74 2.66
CA ALA A 33 -0.61 -17.81 3.62
C ALA A 33 -1.94 -18.38 4.10
N LEU A 34 -2.07 -19.70 4.20
CA LEU A 34 -3.23 -20.37 4.78
C LEU A 34 -2.88 -20.88 6.18
N ASN A 35 -3.75 -20.62 7.16
CA ASN A 35 -3.57 -21.07 8.53
C ASN A 35 -4.86 -21.71 9.06
N ASN A 36 -4.80 -23.03 9.30
CA ASN A 36 -5.93 -23.81 9.80
C ASN A 36 -5.73 -24.29 11.25
N SER A 37 -4.84 -23.64 12.03
CA SER A 37 -4.52 -24.09 13.40
C SER A 37 -5.37 -23.43 14.48
N TYR A 38 -6.06 -22.34 14.15
CA TYR A 38 -6.86 -21.56 15.09
C TYR A 38 -8.26 -22.16 15.23
N SER A 39 -8.80 -22.18 16.44
CA SER A 39 -10.22 -22.53 16.67
C SER A 39 -11.15 -21.38 16.34
N VAL A 40 -12.44 -21.66 16.16
CA VAL A 40 -13.49 -20.62 16.07
C VAL A 40 -13.38 -19.64 17.25
N ALA A 41 -13.21 -20.12 18.48
CA ALA A 41 -13.04 -19.25 19.65
C ALA A 41 -11.81 -18.33 19.54
N ALA A 42 -10.68 -18.86 19.05
CA ALA A 42 -9.46 -18.07 18.84
C ALA A 42 -9.64 -17.04 17.72
N LEU A 43 -10.34 -17.38 16.64
CA LEU A 43 -10.65 -16.46 15.55
C LEU A 43 -11.61 -15.35 15.97
N ASN A 44 -12.61 -15.64 16.80
CA ASN A 44 -13.50 -14.61 17.35
C ASN A 44 -12.74 -13.60 18.22
N ASN A 45 -11.75 -14.04 18.99
CA ASN A 45 -10.87 -13.13 19.72
C ASN A 45 -9.97 -12.31 18.78
N LEU A 46 -9.42 -12.95 17.73
CA LEU A 46 -8.53 -12.30 16.77
C LEU A 46 -9.27 -11.25 15.92
N GLY A 47 -10.52 -11.54 15.56
CA GLY A 47 -11.41 -10.70 14.76
C GLY A 47 -12.32 -9.79 15.58
N ALA A 48 -12.17 -9.71 16.90
CA ALA A 48 -13.11 -9.02 17.80
C ALA A 48 -13.41 -7.56 17.41
N ALA A 49 -12.48 -6.87 16.76
CA ALA A 49 -12.65 -5.50 16.28
C ALA A 49 -13.55 -5.37 15.02
N VAL A 50 -13.73 -6.46 14.28
CA VAL A 50 -14.49 -6.52 13.02
C VAL A 50 -15.75 -7.40 13.12
N THR A 51 -15.83 -8.29 14.12
CA THR A 51 -17.01 -9.16 14.32
C THR A 51 -18.25 -8.37 14.74
N ARG A 52 -19.39 -8.64 14.10
CA ARG A 52 -20.69 -8.11 14.49
C ARG A 52 -21.27 -8.87 15.70
N PRO A 53 -21.98 -8.20 16.63
CA PRO A 53 -22.64 -8.88 17.75
C PRO A 53 -23.57 -10.01 17.27
N GLY A 54 -23.44 -11.20 17.85
CA GLY A 54 -24.27 -12.36 17.49
C GLY A 54 -23.75 -13.22 16.33
N HIS A 55 -22.68 -12.80 15.65
CA HIS A 55 -22.03 -13.57 14.58
C HIS A 55 -20.73 -14.22 15.08
N GLN A 56 -20.36 -15.34 14.45
CA GLN A 56 -19.11 -16.04 14.74
C GLN A 56 -18.17 -15.98 13.55
N VAL A 57 -16.89 -15.77 13.85
CA VAL A 57 -15.80 -15.77 12.87
C VAL A 57 -15.38 -17.23 12.58
N LEU A 58 -15.76 -17.73 11.40
CA LEU A 58 -15.45 -19.10 10.95
C LEU A 58 -14.16 -19.17 10.12
N GLY A 59 -13.93 -18.11 9.37
CA GLY A 59 -12.69 -17.79 8.70
C GLY A 59 -12.35 -16.33 8.95
N LEU A 60 -11.12 -15.95 8.63
CA LEU A 60 -10.68 -14.56 8.71
C LEU A 60 -9.60 -14.32 7.68
N THR A 61 -9.69 -13.22 6.93
CA THR A 61 -8.62 -12.76 6.05
C THR A 61 -7.96 -11.53 6.65
N ARG A 62 -6.65 -11.60 6.85
CA ARG A 62 -5.86 -10.49 7.41
C ARG A 62 -4.72 -10.10 6.48
N GLY A 63 -4.83 -8.93 5.86
CA GLY A 63 -3.73 -8.29 5.14
C GLY A 63 -2.84 -7.45 6.07
N THR A 64 -1.53 -7.66 6.03
CA THR A 64 -0.57 -6.74 6.67
C THR A 64 -0.22 -5.61 5.70
N ALA A 65 -0.79 -4.42 5.92
CA ALA A 65 -0.46 -3.23 5.15
C ALA A 65 1.03 -2.90 5.30
N SER A 66 1.73 -2.78 4.17
CA SER A 66 3.15 -2.45 4.10
C SER A 66 3.36 -1.34 3.08
N ALA A 67 4.15 -0.35 3.45
CA ALA A 67 4.55 0.75 2.57
C ALA A 67 5.98 1.18 2.90
N SER A 68 6.75 1.54 1.88
CA SER A 68 8.07 2.16 2.01
C SER A 68 8.27 3.21 0.93
N LEU A 69 8.90 4.32 1.31
CA LEU A 69 9.29 5.40 0.42
C LEU A 69 10.81 5.48 0.45
N GLY A 70 11.44 5.00 -0.62
CA GLY A 70 12.87 5.16 -0.83
C GLY A 70 13.13 6.41 -1.65
N SER A 71 14.23 7.12 -1.37
CA SER A 71 14.69 8.21 -2.23
C SER A 71 16.20 8.13 -2.48
N GLN A 72 16.59 8.40 -3.72
CA GLN A 72 17.97 8.69 -4.10
C GLN A 72 17.97 10.08 -4.72
N SER A 73 18.82 10.98 -4.24
CA SER A 73 18.83 12.37 -4.72
C SER A 73 20.22 12.77 -5.18
N PRO A 74 20.61 12.47 -6.43
CA PRO A 74 21.80 13.05 -7.04
C PRO A 74 21.80 14.57 -6.87
N ALA A 75 22.91 15.12 -6.41
CA ALA A 75 23.03 16.54 -6.11
C ALA A 75 24.35 17.13 -6.63
N LEU A 76 24.30 18.41 -6.99
CA LEU A 76 25.46 19.23 -7.37
C LEU A 76 25.55 20.43 -6.44
N LEU A 77 26.76 20.71 -5.97
CA LEU A 77 27.07 21.92 -5.21
C LEU A 77 27.49 23.02 -6.16
N ASP A 78 27.14 24.27 -5.83
CA ASP A 78 27.72 25.42 -6.51
C ASP A 78 29.24 25.52 -6.22
N SER A 79 29.95 26.30 -7.04
CA SER A 79 31.40 26.49 -6.92
C SER A 79 31.84 27.07 -5.57
N ARG A 80 30.93 27.72 -4.83
CA ARG A 80 31.17 28.32 -3.51
C ARG A 80 30.65 27.47 -2.36
N ARG A 81 30.10 26.28 -2.64
CA ARG A 81 29.42 25.35 -1.72
C ARG A 81 28.34 26.00 -0.85
N ARG A 82 27.67 27.05 -1.32
CA ARG A 82 26.58 27.72 -0.58
C ARG A 82 25.21 27.23 -1.00
N TRP A 83 25.08 26.85 -2.26
CA TRP A 83 23.85 26.36 -2.84
C TRP A 83 24.06 24.97 -3.39
N GLU A 84 22.99 24.20 -3.40
CA GLU A 84 22.93 22.91 -4.08
C GLU A 84 21.69 22.80 -4.94
N CYS A 85 21.78 21.95 -5.94
CA CYS A 85 20.62 21.39 -6.60
C CYS A 85 20.59 19.90 -6.44
N ALA A 86 19.39 19.34 -6.29
CA ALA A 86 19.18 17.91 -6.12
C ALA A 86 18.02 17.44 -6.99
N SER A 87 18.11 16.20 -7.46
CA SER A 87 17.06 15.59 -8.27
C SER A 87 16.49 14.34 -7.60
N PRO A 88 15.39 14.46 -6.83
CA PRO A 88 14.79 13.32 -6.15
C PRO A 88 14.34 12.21 -7.10
N GLN A 89 14.81 11.00 -6.86
CA GLN A 89 14.37 9.76 -7.50
C GLN A 89 13.66 8.93 -6.43
N ILE A 90 12.33 9.02 -6.39
CA ILE A 90 11.52 8.41 -5.34
C ILE A 90 10.93 7.10 -5.84
N ILE A 91 10.98 6.08 -4.99
CA ILE A 91 10.31 4.80 -5.23
C ILE A 91 9.36 4.54 -4.06
N LEU A 92 8.06 4.56 -4.34
CA LEU A 92 7.03 4.06 -3.46
C LEU A 92 6.86 2.57 -3.70
N ARG A 93 6.99 1.76 -2.64
CA ARG A 93 6.54 0.36 -2.62
C ARG A 93 5.41 0.20 -1.65
N TYR A 94 4.31 -0.44 -2.06
CA TYR A 94 3.13 -0.58 -1.21
C TYR A 94 2.34 -1.86 -1.50
N GLY A 95 1.62 -2.37 -0.50
CA GLY A 95 0.73 -3.52 -0.67
C GLY A 95 0.34 -4.19 0.63
N PHE A 96 -0.26 -5.37 0.53
CA PHE A 96 -0.52 -6.25 1.67
C PHE A 96 0.41 -7.47 1.58
N SER A 97 1.35 -7.58 2.51
CA SER A 97 2.31 -8.70 2.51
C SER A 97 2.75 -9.04 3.93
N PRO A 98 2.41 -10.25 4.45
CA PRO A 98 1.53 -11.24 3.83
C PRO A 98 0.04 -10.86 3.90
N ILE A 99 -0.78 -11.57 3.12
CA ILE A 99 -2.20 -11.74 3.39
C ILE A 99 -2.36 -13.16 3.94
N THR A 100 -2.87 -13.28 5.17
CA THR A 100 -3.11 -14.58 5.80
C THR A 100 -4.59 -14.88 5.82
N ILE A 101 -4.96 -16.02 5.26
CA ILE A 101 -6.30 -16.60 5.33
C ILE A 101 -6.31 -17.58 6.49
N TYR A 102 -7.25 -17.41 7.39
CA TYR A 102 -7.51 -18.33 8.48
C TYR A 102 -8.81 -19.06 8.21
N VAL A 103 -8.81 -20.38 8.38
CA VAL A 103 -10.05 -21.17 8.46
C VAL A 103 -10.01 -21.93 9.78
N ALA A 104 -11.11 -21.91 10.53
CA ALA A 104 -11.12 -22.54 11.84
C ALA A 104 -10.84 -24.05 11.73
N ARG A 105 -10.02 -24.58 12.64
CA ARG A 105 -9.55 -25.98 12.65
C ARG A 105 -10.68 -27.00 12.79
N GLU A 106 -11.83 -26.57 13.31
CA GLU A 106 -13.06 -27.36 13.39
C GLU A 106 -13.61 -27.74 12.01
N PHE A 107 -13.13 -27.10 10.93
CA PHE A 107 -13.47 -27.40 9.54
C PHE A 107 -12.24 -27.97 8.81
N PRO A 108 -12.08 -29.31 8.72
CA PRO A 108 -10.90 -29.91 8.13
C PRO A 108 -10.76 -29.60 6.63
N PRO A 109 -9.52 -29.41 6.11
CA PRO A 109 -9.30 -29.27 4.67
C PRO A 109 -9.93 -30.41 3.87
N GLY A 110 -10.60 -30.05 2.77
CA GLY A 110 -11.32 -30.99 1.92
C GLY A 110 -12.78 -31.27 2.33
N SER A 111 -13.21 -30.81 3.51
CA SER A 111 -14.64 -30.78 3.85
C SER A 111 -15.40 -29.73 3.04
N CYS A 112 -16.71 -29.91 2.89
CA CYS A 112 -17.57 -28.91 2.26
C CYS A 112 -17.48 -27.58 3.01
N ALA A 113 -17.60 -27.61 4.35
CA ALA A 113 -17.55 -26.42 5.19
C ALA A 113 -16.23 -25.64 5.02
N HIS A 114 -15.09 -26.32 5.01
CA HIS A 114 -13.78 -25.68 4.79
C HIS A 114 -13.72 -24.96 3.45
N ARG A 115 -14.21 -25.59 2.38
CA ARG A 115 -14.24 -24.98 1.05
C ARG A 115 -15.11 -23.73 1.00
N GLU A 116 -16.34 -23.79 1.52
CA GLU A 116 -17.24 -22.63 1.54
C GLU A 116 -16.66 -21.45 2.32
N ILE A 117 -16.07 -21.71 3.48
CA ILE A 117 -15.41 -20.67 4.29
C ILE A 117 -14.20 -20.12 3.56
N TYR A 118 -13.33 -20.98 3.02
CA TYR A 118 -12.16 -20.54 2.28
C TYR A 118 -12.51 -19.71 1.03
N GLU A 119 -13.54 -20.11 0.27
CA GLU A 119 -14.02 -19.36 -0.88
C GLU A 119 -14.60 -17.99 -0.48
N HIS A 120 -15.30 -17.91 0.65
CA HIS A 120 -15.71 -16.65 1.24
C HIS A 120 -14.50 -15.77 1.57
N GLU A 121 -13.50 -16.30 2.26
CA GLU A 121 -12.26 -15.60 2.61
C GLU A 121 -11.49 -15.11 1.37
N MET A 122 -11.49 -15.88 0.28
CA MET A 122 -10.86 -15.47 -0.97
C MET A 122 -11.53 -14.24 -1.60
N ARG A 123 -12.79 -13.92 -1.28
CA ARG A 123 -13.41 -12.65 -1.70
C ARG A 123 -12.77 -11.45 -0.98
N HIS A 124 -12.40 -11.59 0.29
CA HIS A 124 -11.64 -10.56 1.00
C HIS A 124 -10.25 -10.36 0.40
N VAL A 125 -9.57 -11.45 0.03
CA VAL A 125 -8.28 -11.39 -0.70
C VAL A 125 -8.43 -10.59 -1.98
N LYS A 126 -9.46 -10.90 -2.79
CA LYS A 126 -9.75 -10.18 -4.02
C LYS A 126 -9.99 -8.69 -3.78
N THR A 127 -10.75 -8.33 -2.74
CA THR A 127 -10.97 -6.92 -2.39
C THR A 127 -9.67 -6.19 -2.02
N TYR A 128 -8.73 -6.85 -1.34
CA TYR A 128 -7.40 -6.27 -1.12
C TYR A 128 -6.67 -6.00 -2.45
N GLU A 129 -6.67 -6.96 -3.37
CA GLU A 129 -5.98 -6.82 -4.66
C GLU A 129 -6.61 -5.74 -5.54
N ASP A 130 -7.93 -5.71 -5.63
CA ASP A 130 -8.69 -4.72 -6.40
C ASP A 130 -8.49 -3.31 -5.83
N HIS A 131 -8.46 -3.15 -4.51
CA HIS A 131 -8.19 -1.86 -3.86
C HIS A 131 -6.79 -1.34 -4.18
N LEU A 132 -5.76 -2.19 -4.10
CA LEU A 132 -4.40 -1.79 -4.45
C LEU A 132 -4.30 -1.34 -5.92
N LEU A 133 -4.99 -2.03 -6.82
CA LEU A 133 -5.07 -1.61 -8.22
C LEU A 133 -5.76 -0.25 -8.39
N ALA A 134 -6.86 -0.01 -7.66
CA ALA A 134 -7.64 1.21 -7.76
C ALA A 134 -6.87 2.46 -7.30
N ILE A 135 -6.07 2.36 -6.23
CA ILE A 135 -5.34 3.51 -5.67
C ILE A 135 -4.01 3.82 -6.37
N GLU A 136 -3.49 2.92 -7.22
CA GLU A 136 -2.17 3.06 -7.84
C GLU A 136 -2.00 4.38 -8.60
N LYS A 137 -3.01 4.72 -9.41
CA LYS A 137 -3.00 5.93 -10.24
C LYS A 137 -3.03 7.18 -9.37
N GLU A 138 -3.89 7.24 -8.36
CA GLU A 138 -4.00 8.40 -7.47
C GLU A 138 -2.70 8.64 -6.68
N LEU A 139 -2.09 7.56 -6.15
CA LEU A 139 -0.81 7.65 -5.46
C LEU A 139 0.29 8.17 -6.40
N GLY A 140 0.33 7.64 -7.62
CA GLY A 140 1.26 8.07 -8.67
C GLY A 140 1.09 9.55 -9.02
N ASP A 141 -0.13 9.99 -9.33
CA ASP A 141 -0.41 11.37 -9.72
C ASP A 141 -0.11 12.34 -8.58
N THR A 142 -0.53 12.02 -7.36
CA THR A 142 -0.34 12.88 -6.19
C THR A 142 1.14 13.08 -5.86
N LEU A 143 1.93 11.99 -5.88
CA LEU A 143 3.36 12.08 -5.63
C LEU A 143 4.10 12.75 -6.79
N ASN A 144 3.74 12.46 -8.04
CA ASN A 144 4.35 13.12 -9.20
C ASN A 144 4.09 14.64 -9.17
N ALA A 145 2.88 15.07 -8.85
CA ALA A 145 2.55 16.48 -8.72
C ALA A 145 3.43 17.22 -7.69
N ARG A 146 3.82 16.54 -6.61
CA ARG A 146 4.70 17.13 -5.58
C ARG A 146 6.18 17.09 -5.96
N PHE A 147 6.65 15.96 -6.49
CA PHE A 147 8.08 15.66 -6.55
C PHE A 147 8.67 15.71 -7.95
N ALA A 148 7.89 15.36 -8.98
CA ALA A 148 8.34 15.28 -10.38
C ALA A 148 8.11 16.61 -11.12
N THR A 149 8.64 17.71 -10.58
CA THR A 149 8.37 19.10 -11.02
C THR A 149 9.05 19.50 -12.35
N GLY A 150 9.59 18.54 -13.11
CA GLY A 150 10.24 18.79 -14.42
C GLY A 150 11.65 19.38 -14.38
N ALA A 151 12.07 19.97 -13.26
CA ALA A 151 13.41 20.52 -13.04
C ALA A 151 13.97 20.14 -11.65
N PRO A 152 15.30 20.04 -11.48
CA PRO A 152 15.93 19.77 -10.19
C PRO A 152 15.56 20.81 -9.13
N TRP A 153 15.49 20.36 -7.89
CA TRP A 153 15.26 21.20 -6.72
C TRP A 153 16.50 22.03 -6.42
N ARG A 154 16.32 23.20 -5.82
CA ARG A 154 17.41 24.08 -5.38
C ARG A 154 17.23 24.46 -3.92
N GLY A 155 18.34 24.60 -3.20
CA GLY A 155 18.34 24.95 -1.78
C GLY A 155 19.74 25.26 -1.27
N ALA A 156 19.84 25.57 0.01
CA ALA A 156 21.14 25.70 0.67
C ALA A 156 21.86 24.34 0.69
N ALA A 157 23.18 24.38 0.63
CA ALA A 157 24.00 23.17 0.59
C ALA A 157 23.76 22.28 1.82
N GLY A 158 23.53 20.99 1.59
CA GLY A 158 23.31 19.96 2.62
C GLY A 158 21.88 19.87 3.17
N GLU A 159 20.94 20.71 2.72
CA GLU A 159 19.59 20.74 3.29
C GLU A 159 18.57 19.89 2.53
N LEU A 160 18.71 19.75 1.20
CA LEU A 160 17.63 19.22 0.37
C LEU A 160 17.32 17.76 0.67
N ALA A 161 18.34 16.93 0.88
CA ALA A 161 18.16 15.51 1.19
C ALA A 161 17.45 15.30 2.53
N THR A 162 17.91 16.00 3.58
CA THR A 162 17.30 15.92 4.92
C THR A 162 15.86 16.44 4.92
N ARG A 163 15.60 17.53 4.21
CA ARG A 163 14.24 18.09 4.06
C ARG A 163 13.32 17.12 3.32
N LEU A 164 13.80 16.53 2.22
CA LEU A 164 13.05 15.52 1.47
C LEU A 164 12.71 14.33 2.36
N GLN A 165 13.69 13.75 3.06
CA GLN A 165 13.46 12.58 3.90
C GLN A 165 12.42 12.87 4.98
N ARG A 166 12.53 14.01 5.66
CA ARG A 166 11.55 14.45 6.65
C ARG A 166 10.14 14.56 6.05
N GLU A 167 10.02 15.17 4.87
CA GLU A 167 8.72 15.30 4.21
C GLU A 167 8.12 13.92 3.84
N LEU A 168 8.96 13.01 3.33
CA LEU A 168 8.53 11.64 3.02
C LEU A 168 8.00 10.92 4.26
N ASP A 169 8.70 11.04 5.39
CA ASP A 169 8.35 10.34 6.62
C ASP A 169 7.15 10.96 7.35
N GLU A 170 7.12 12.29 7.49
CA GLU A 170 6.12 12.97 8.32
C GLU A 170 4.81 13.23 7.59
N ARG A 171 4.85 13.41 6.26
CA ARG A 171 3.67 13.78 5.46
C ARG A 171 3.21 12.65 4.55
N TRP A 172 4.12 12.09 3.76
CA TRP A 172 3.74 11.21 2.65
C TRP A 172 3.54 9.76 3.06
N MET A 173 4.37 9.23 3.96
CA MET A 173 4.20 7.88 4.48
C MET A 173 2.84 7.71 5.19
N PRO A 174 2.41 8.62 6.10
CA PRO A 174 1.07 8.55 6.68
C PRO A 174 -0.05 8.67 5.65
N TYR A 175 0.12 9.50 4.60
CA TYR A 175 -0.86 9.60 3.52
C TYR A 175 -1.03 8.28 2.78
N VAL A 176 0.07 7.67 2.32
CA VAL A 176 0.05 6.37 1.63
C VAL A 176 -0.58 5.30 2.52
N GLN A 177 -0.20 5.23 3.79
CA GLN A 177 -0.76 4.27 4.73
C GLN A 177 -2.28 4.41 4.92
N ARG A 178 -2.80 5.64 4.92
CA ARG A 178 -4.26 5.86 4.96
C ARG A 178 -4.95 5.37 3.68
N GLN A 179 -4.37 5.65 2.51
CA GLN A 179 -4.93 5.17 1.24
C GLN A 179 -5.00 3.65 1.18
N ILE A 180 -3.98 2.95 1.69
CA ILE A 180 -3.99 1.48 1.76
C ILE A 180 -5.07 0.98 2.73
N ARG A 181 -5.19 1.60 3.92
CA ARG A 181 -6.16 1.18 4.94
C ARG A 181 -7.62 1.47 4.58
N ALA A 182 -7.89 2.36 3.63
CA ALA A 182 -9.25 2.64 3.15
C ALA A 182 -9.99 1.40 2.61
N VAL A 183 -9.26 0.32 2.27
CA VAL A 183 -9.86 -0.97 1.90
C VAL A 183 -10.81 -1.53 2.96
N GLU A 184 -10.61 -1.19 4.24
CA GLU A 184 -11.42 -1.69 5.36
C GLU A 184 -12.92 -1.44 5.17
N GLU A 185 -13.28 -0.33 4.52
CA GLU A 185 -14.68 -0.02 4.18
C GLU A 185 -15.25 -1.01 3.17
N ALA A 186 -14.48 -1.36 2.13
CA ALA A 186 -14.89 -2.35 1.13
C ALA A 186 -14.92 -3.78 1.70
N GLN A 187 -14.01 -4.10 2.63
CA GLN A 187 -13.99 -5.40 3.33
C GLN A 187 -15.28 -5.60 4.13
N ALA A 188 -15.73 -4.56 4.85
CA ALA A 188 -16.94 -4.61 5.67
C ALA A 188 -18.24 -4.84 4.88
N LEU A 189 -18.24 -4.58 3.57
CA LEU A 189 -19.39 -4.82 2.68
C LEU A 189 -19.53 -6.31 2.27
N ILE A 190 -18.50 -7.13 2.50
CA ILE A 190 -18.55 -8.58 2.21
C ILE A 190 -19.30 -9.33 3.32
N ASP A 191 -19.04 -8.96 4.57
CA ASP A 191 -19.57 -9.58 5.78
C ASP A 191 -20.98 -9.07 6.14
N THR A 192 -21.95 -9.38 5.28
CA THR A 192 -23.37 -9.07 5.49
C THR A 192 -24.06 -10.15 6.32
N ASP A 193 -25.18 -9.80 6.97
CA ASP A 193 -25.94 -10.75 7.78
C ASP A 193 -26.51 -11.89 6.91
N GLU A 194 -26.91 -11.56 5.69
CA GLU A 194 -27.35 -12.51 4.67
C GLU A 194 -26.22 -13.49 4.28
N GLU A 195 -25.00 -13.00 4.15
CA GLU A 195 -23.84 -13.82 3.83
C GLU A 195 -23.46 -14.76 4.98
N TYR A 196 -23.48 -14.26 6.23
CA TYR A 196 -23.32 -15.12 7.40
C TYR A 196 -24.37 -16.23 7.44
N ALA A 197 -25.63 -15.89 7.17
CA ALA A 197 -26.71 -16.87 7.11
C ALA A 197 -26.50 -17.88 5.97
N ARG A 198 -26.07 -17.44 4.78
CA ARG A 198 -25.77 -18.32 3.65
C ARG A 198 -24.68 -19.33 4.01
N VAL A 199 -23.54 -18.86 4.51
CA VAL A 199 -22.40 -19.71 4.89
C VAL A 199 -22.81 -20.66 6.02
N ALA A 200 -23.48 -20.18 7.07
CA ALA A 200 -23.90 -21.03 8.18
C ALA A 200 -24.92 -22.12 7.78
N ASN A 201 -25.72 -21.89 6.73
CA ASN A 201 -26.68 -22.86 6.21
C ASN A 201 -26.11 -23.78 5.12
N ALA A 202 -24.88 -23.54 4.66
CA ALA A 202 -24.25 -24.37 3.64
C ALA A 202 -23.92 -25.78 4.15
N CYS A 203 -23.59 -26.69 3.23
CA CYS A 203 -23.09 -28.02 3.52
C CYS A 203 -24.02 -28.84 4.44
N ASP A 204 -25.33 -28.84 4.15
CA ASP A 204 -26.35 -29.57 4.93
C ASP A 204 -26.29 -29.30 6.45
N GLY A 205 -25.88 -28.08 6.82
CA GLY A 205 -25.78 -27.64 8.21
C GLY A 205 -24.58 -28.20 8.97
N GLU A 206 -23.56 -28.76 8.31
CA GLU A 206 -22.28 -29.14 8.92
C GLU A 206 -21.69 -28.03 9.79
N ILE A 207 -21.76 -26.78 9.31
CA ILE A 207 -21.24 -25.60 10.02
C ILE A 207 -21.99 -25.38 11.35
N LYS A 208 -23.32 -25.51 11.35
CA LYS A 208 -24.13 -25.36 12.58
C LYS A 208 -23.86 -26.44 13.63
N LYS A 209 -23.43 -27.64 13.22
CA LYS A 209 -23.17 -28.75 14.15
C LYS A 209 -21.98 -28.46 15.06
N VAL A 210 -21.04 -27.60 14.65
CA VAL A 210 -19.89 -27.17 15.47
C VAL A 210 -20.31 -26.30 16.66
N PHE A 211 -21.51 -25.72 16.61
CA PHE A 211 -22.05 -24.81 17.64
C PHE A 211 -23.10 -25.43 18.55
N ARG A 212 -23.33 -26.75 18.43
CA ARG A 212 -24.26 -27.50 19.28
C ARG A 212 -23.54 -28.27 20.37
#